data_AF-A0A6J7D8Y7-F1
#
_entry.id   AF-A0A6J7D8Y7-F1
#
_cell.length_a   1.000
_cell.length_b   1.000
_cell.length_c   1.000
_cell.angle_alpha   90.00
_cell.angle_beta   90.00
_cell.angle_gamma   90.00
#
_symmetry.space_group_name_H-M   'P 1'
#
loop_
_entity.id
_entity.type
_entity.pdbx_description
1 polymer ?
#
loop_
_entity_poly.entity_id
_entity_poly.type
_entity_poly.pdbx_seq_one_letter_code
_entity_poly.pdbx_strand_id
1 'polypeptide(L)'
;MQSFEEPDLRDPTIRFERQLLEVLIQHPAEIEEDKFLELVSGDFLARVHSLLASALLANSANRKDSNWLVKLSESLDPALHRILRAMAATSLPASTEEELKRYIDGVAVSGFINLLTRQKLSLQAVLRQTEASDSAKISEIQKELMDIEQRRRALQGG
;
A
#
# COMPACT_ATOMS: atom_id res chain seq x y z
N MET A 1 -10.73 -24.74 -9.60
CA MET A 1 -10.50 -23.78 -8.50
C MET A 1 -9.11 -23.22 -8.67
N GLN A 2 -8.95 -21.88 -8.77
CA GLN A 2 -7.62 -21.29 -8.73
C GLN A 2 -7.08 -21.47 -7.31
N SER A 3 -5.92 -22.10 -7.16
CA SER A 3 -5.20 -22.16 -5.90
C SER A 3 -4.30 -20.92 -5.79
N PHE A 4 -4.57 -20.07 -4.82
CA PHE A 4 -3.65 -18.98 -4.48
C PHE A 4 -2.59 -19.51 -3.52
N GLU A 5 -1.33 -19.45 -3.93
CA GLU A 5 -0.20 -19.79 -3.06
C GLU A 5 0.06 -18.62 -2.11
N GLU A 6 0.30 -18.95 -0.82
CA GLU A 6 0.66 -17.91 0.15
C GLU A 6 2.05 -17.36 -0.18
N PRO A 7 2.22 -16.03 -0.21
CA PRO A 7 3.51 -15.43 -0.52
C PRO A 7 4.60 -15.81 0.50
N ASP A 8 5.86 -15.88 0.06
CA ASP A 8 6.98 -16.15 0.96
C ASP A 8 7.27 -14.93 1.85
N LEU A 9 6.82 -14.99 3.10
CA LEU A 9 6.99 -13.92 4.10
C LEU A 9 8.43 -13.80 4.66
N ARG A 10 9.37 -14.64 4.21
CA ARG A 10 10.80 -14.45 4.49
C ARG A 10 11.36 -13.26 3.72
N ASP A 11 10.80 -12.94 2.55
CA ASP A 11 11.12 -11.72 1.81
C ASP A 11 10.64 -10.50 2.61
N PRO A 12 11.54 -9.56 2.97
CA PRO A 12 11.18 -8.39 3.78
C PRO A 12 10.16 -7.47 3.09
N THR A 13 10.17 -7.39 1.76
CA THR A 13 9.24 -6.57 0.98
C THR A 13 7.85 -7.16 1.03
N ILE A 14 7.74 -8.47 0.79
CA ILE A 14 6.46 -9.19 0.83
C ILE A 14 5.89 -9.21 2.25
N ARG A 15 6.75 -9.35 3.27
CA ARG A 15 6.34 -9.23 4.67
C ARG A 15 5.81 -7.83 4.99
N PHE A 16 6.43 -6.78 4.46
CA PHE A 16 5.92 -5.42 4.64
C PHE A 16 4.59 -5.21 3.93
N GLU A 17 4.43 -5.70 2.69
CA GLU A 17 3.14 -5.64 1.98
C GLU A 17 2.01 -6.30 2.79
N ARG A 18 2.31 -7.45 3.39
CA ARG A 18 1.40 -8.15 4.28
C ARG A 18 0.96 -7.26 5.45
N GLN A 19 1.91 -6.66 6.15
CA GLN A 19 1.64 -5.76 7.29
C GLN A 19 0.81 -4.53 6.88
N LEU A 20 1.15 -3.92 5.75
CA LEU A 20 0.41 -2.77 5.21
C LEU A 20 -1.04 -3.14 4.93
N LEU A 21 -1.28 -4.26 4.26
CA LEU A 21 -2.63 -4.74 3.99
C LEU A 21 -3.38 -5.13 5.26
N GLU A 22 -2.73 -5.73 6.26
CA GLU A 22 -3.35 -6.02 7.56
C GLU A 22 -3.88 -4.74 8.22
N VAL A 23 -3.09 -3.67 8.24
CA VAL A 23 -3.53 -2.35 8.73
C VAL A 23 -4.69 -1.79 7.91
N LEU A 24 -4.59 -1.82 6.58
CA LEU A 24 -5.64 -1.30 5.69
C LEU A 24 -6.95 -2.10 5.75
N ILE A 25 -6.88 -3.40 6.05
CA ILE A 25 -8.04 -4.28 6.20
C ILE A 25 -8.71 -4.08 7.56
N GLN A 26 -7.92 -4.05 8.64
CA GLN A 26 -8.41 -4.01 10.02
C GLN A 26 -8.86 -2.60 10.46
N HIS A 27 -8.13 -1.56 10.04
CA HIS A 27 -8.36 -0.18 10.45
C HIS A 27 -8.53 0.78 9.25
N PRO A 28 -9.42 0.48 8.29
CA PRO A 28 -9.56 1.26 7.07
C PRO A 28 -10.04 2.70 7.32
N ALA A 29 -10.77 2.95 8.41
CA ALA A 29 -11.34 4.25 8.74
C ALA A 29 -10.36 5.19 9.48
N GLU A 30 -9.30 4.65 10.09
CA GLU A 30 -8.27 5.41 10.80
C GLU A 30 -7.33 6.15 9.84
N ILE A 31 -7.31 5.73 8.57
CA ILE A 31 -6.51 6.35 7.51
C ILE A 31 -7.41 7.27 6.67
N GLU A 32 -6.98 8.52 6.51
CA GLU A 32 -7.63 9.50 5.63
C GLU A 32 -7.85 8.93 4.23
N GLU A 33 -8.94 9.33 3.58
CA GLU A 33 -9.38 8.71 2.32
C GLU A 33 -8.34 8.80 1.20
N ASP A 34 -7.80 9.98 0.93
CA ASP A 34 -6.79 10.18 -0.10
C ASP A 34 -5.54 9.32 0.17
N LYS A 35 -5.13 9.25 1.44
CA LYS A 35 -3.99 8.43 1.89
C LYS A 35 -4.26 6.93 1.71
N PHE A 36 -5.46 6.48 2.06
CA PHE A 36 -5.87 5.09 1.88
C PHE A 36 -5.83 4.71 0.40
N LEU A 37 -6.46 5.53 -0.46
CA LEU A 37 -6.52 5.33 -1.91
C LEU A 37 -5.12 5.27 -2.53
N GLU A 38 -4.23 6.15 -2.12
CA GLU A 38 -2.86 6.15 -2.60
C GLU A 38 -2.09 4.87 -2.17
N LEU A 39 -2.25 4.41 -0.92
CA LEU A 39 -1.59 3.19 -0.44
C LEU A 39 -2.08 1.94 -1.16
N VAL A 40 -3.39 1.79 -1.37
CA VAL A 40 -3.96 0.61 -2.06
C VAL A 40 -3.71 0.62 -3.56
N SER A 41 -3.43 1.78 -4.15
CA SER A 41 -3.05 1.91 -5.56
C SER A 41 -1.58 1.58 -5.82
N GLY A 42 -0.80 1.26 -4.79
CA GLY A 42 0.61 0.92 -4.93
C GLY A 42 0.84 -0.42 -5.64
N ASP A 43 2.03 -0.56 -6.25
CA ASP A 43 2.44 -1.83 -6.86
C ASP A 43 2.80 -2.86 -5.78
N PHE A 44 1.89 -3.82 -5.55
CA PHE A 44 2.12 -5.01 -4.73
C PHE A 44 2.75 -6.12 -5.57
N LEU A 45 3.87 -6.66 -5.11
CA LEU A 45 4.65 -7.69 -5.79
C LEU A 45 3.98 -9.06 -5.71
N ALA A 46 3.40 -9.41 -4.55
CA ALA A 46 2.68 -10.67 -4.44
C ALA A 46 1.31 -10.57 -5.12
N ARG A 47 0.99 -11.51 -6.02
CA ARG A 47 -0.30 -11.56 -6.72
C ARG A 47 -1.50 -11.58 -5.77
N VAL A 48 -1.39 -12.28 -4.64
CA VAL A 48 -2.44 -12.30 -3.61
C VAL A 48 -2.65 -10.92 -3.01
N HIS A 49 -1.57 -10.21 -2.71
CA HIS A 49 -1.62 -8.86 -2.14
C HIS A 49 -2.20 -7.85 -3.14
N SER A 50 -1.84 -7.92 -4.42
CA SER A 50 -2.39 -7.03 -5.45
C SER A 50 -3.89 -7.24 -5.67
N LEU A 51 -4.37 -8.49 -5.61
CA LEU A 51 -5.81 -8.79 -5.67
C LEU A 51 -6.56 -8.23 -4.45
N LEU A 52 -6.00 -8.36 -3.25
CA LEU A 52 -6.57 -7.77 -2.04
C LEU A 52 -6.59 -6.24 -2.12
N ALA A 53 -5.49 -5.62 -2.54
CA ALA A 53 -5.40 -4.17 -2.73
C ALA A 53 -6.43 -3.65 -3.75
N SER A 54 -6.63 -4.38 -4.85
CA SER A 54 -7.65 -4.06 -5.85
C SER A 54 -9.07 -4.10 -5.26
N ALA A 55 -9.35 -5.11 -4.43
CA ALA A 55 -10.64 -5.20 -3.73
C ALA A 55 -10.81 -4.09 -2.68
N LEU A 56 -9.76 -3.72 -1.96
CA LEU A 56 -9.77 -2.58 -1.03
C LEU A 56 -10.08 -1.27 -1.76
N LEU A 57 -9.45 -1.04 -2.92
CA LEU A 57 -9.70 0.13 -3.76
C LEU A 57 -11.16 0.17 -4.23
N ALA A 58 -11.68 -0.94 -4.75
CA ALA A 58 -13.06 -1.06 -5.24
C ALA A 58 -14.12 -0.82 -4.15
N ASN A 59 -13.78 -1.14 -2.89
CA ASN A 59 -14.69 -0.97 -1.76
C ASN A 59 -14.41 0.29 -0.92
N SER A 60 -13.45 1.13 -1.30
CA SER A 60 -12.96 2.27 -0.50
C SER A 60 -14.05 3.21 0.06
N ALA A 61 -15.19 3.34 -0.62
CA ALA A 61 -16.35 4.10 -0.15
C ALA A 61 -17.04 3.49 1.10
N ASN A 62 -16.93 2.18 1.30
CA ASN A 62 -17.58 1.42 2.37
C ASN A 62 -16.70 1.25 3.63
N ARG A 63 -15.52 1.89 3.69
CA ARG A 63 -14.50 1.69 4.75
C ARG A 63 -14.99 1.96 6.17
N LYS A 64 -16.00 2.82 6.32
CA LYS A 64 -16.57 3.19 7.62
C LYS A 64 -17.77 2.31 8.01
N ASP A 65 -18.16 1.38 7.15
CA ASP A 65 -19.32 0.52 7.42
C ASP A 65 -18.97 -0.57 8.43
N SER A 66 -19.90 -0.83 9.34
CA SER A 66 -19.77 -1.90 10.34
C SER A 66 -19.64 -3.31 9.73
N ASN A 67 -20.10 -3.49 8.48
CA ASN A 67 -19.99 -4.74 7.73
C ASN A 67 -18.88 -4.72 6.65
N TRP A 68 -17.91 -3.81 6.77
CA TRP A 68 -16.78 -3.64 5.84
C TRP A 68 -16.14 -4.97 5.40
N LEU A 69 -15.77 -5.84 6.34
CA LEU A 69 -15.11 -7.11 6.01
C LEU A 69 -15.99 -8.05 5.19
N VAL A 70 -17.32 -8.00 5.41
CA VAL A 70 -18.27 -8.79 4.64
C VAL A 70 -18.31 -8.28 3.20
N LYS A 71 -18.50 -6.97 3.00
CA LYS A 71 -18.49 -6.34 1.67
C LYS A 71 -17.19 -6.59 0.92
N LEU A 72 -16.05 -6.48 1.61
CA LEU A 72 -14.74 -6.78 1.03
C LEU A 72 -14.66 -8.24 0.58
N SER A 73 -15.10 -9.19 1.41
CA SER A 73 -15.10 -10.61 1.06
C SER A 73 -16.03 -10.96 -0.12
N GLU A 74 -17.18 -10.30 -0.24
CA GLU A 74 -18.12 -10.49 -1.36
C GLU A 74 -17.51 -10.08 -2.70
N SER A 75 -16.58 -9.12 -2.68
CA SER A 75 -15.87 -8.66 -3.88
C SER A 75 -14.65 -9.51 -4.27
N LEU A 76 -14.30 -10.52 -3.46
CA LEU A 76 -13.11 -11.36 -3.64
C LEU A 76 -13.49 -12.78 -4.09
N ASP A 77 -12.57 -13.42 -4.83
CA ASP A 77 -12.65 -14.86 -5.09
C ASP A 77 -12.72 -15.62 -3.75
N PRO A 78 -13.65 -16.58 -3.57
CA PRO A 78 -13.76 -17.40 -2.36
C PRO A 78 -12.44 -18.06 -1.92
N ALA A 79 -11.53 -18.37 -2.85
CA ALA A 79 -10.22 -18.93 -2.54
C ALA A 79 -9.32 -17.96 -1.73
N LEU A 80 -9.57 -16.64 -1.79
CA LEU A 80 -8.86 -15.62 -1.01
C LEU A 80 -9.45 -15.40 0.39
N HIS A 81 -10.67 -15.89 0.65
CA HIS A 81 -11.36 -15.64 1.93
C HIS A 81 -10.58 -16.15 3.15
N ARG A 82 -9.87 -17.28 3.01
CA ARG A 82 -9.01 -17.80 4.09
C ARG A 82 -7.89 -16.82 4.43
N ILE A 83 -7.27 -16.23 3.41
CA ILE A 83 -6.15 -15.29 3.56
C ILE A 83 -6.66 -13.98 4.15
N LEU A 84 -7.77 -13.44 3.63
CA LEU A 84 -8.42 -12.25 4.16
C LEU A 84 -8.75 -12.41 5.65
N ARG A 85 -9.37 -13.53 6.03
CA ARG A 85 -9.70 -13.80 7.44
C ARG A 85 -8.46 -13.89 8.33
N ALA A 86 -7.39 -14.52 7.83
CA ALA A 86 -6.12 -14.58 8.56
C ALA A 86 -5.57 -13.16 8.80
N MET A 87 -5.58 -12.30 7.78
CA MET A 87 -5.13 -10.90 7.88
C MET A 87 -5.99 -10.08 8.82
N ALA A 88 -7.31 -10.24 8.76
CA ALA A 88 -8.24 -9.53 9.62
C ALA A 88 -8.13 -9.95 11.10
N ALA A 89 -7.63 -11.16 11.37
CA ALA A 89 -7.46 -11.70 12.71
C ALA A 89 -6.01 -11.58 13.23
N THR A 90 -5.06 -11.09 12.43
CA THR A 90 -3.67 -10.92 12.85
C THR A 90 -3.60 -9.90 13.99
N SER A 91 -3.05 -10.29 15.14
CA SER A 91 -2.75 -9.36 16.23
C SER A 91 -1.70 -8.34 15.79
N LEU A 92 -2.08 -7.06 15.76
CA LEU A 92 -1.14 -5.97 15.56
C LEU A 92 -0.29 -5.79 16.83
N PRO A 93 0.99 -5.40 16.72
CA PRO A 93 1.91 -5.28 17.85
C PRO A 93 1.64 -3.99 18.65
N ALA A 94 0.47 -3.93 19.29
CA ALA A 94 0.01 -2.83 20.12
C ALA A 94 -0.80 -3.37 21.30
N SER A 95 -0.56 -2.83 22.49
CA SER A 95 -1.22 -3.22 23.73
C SER A 95 -2.20 -2.14 24.24
N THR A 96 -2.13 -0.92 23.69
CA THR A 96 -3.06 0.19 23.97
C THR A 96 -3.54 0.84 22.69
N GLU A 97 -4.61 1.64 22.79
CA GLU A 97 -5.13 2.41 21.65
C GLU A 97 -4.09 3.40 21.09
N GLU A 98 -3.31 4.03 21.96
CA GLU A 98 -2.24 4.95 21.55
C GLU A 98 -1.09 4.21 20.87
N GLU A 99 -0.76 3.00 21.31
CA GLU A 99 0.23 2.15 20.62
C GLU A 99 -0.30 1.69 19.26
N LEU A 100 -1.59 1.36 19.17
CA LEU A 100 -2.24 0.95 17.93
C LEU A 100 -2.20 2.08 16.91
N LYS A 101 -2.59 3.30 17.31
CA LYS A 101 -2.54 4.47 16.45
C LYS A 101 -1.12 4.74 15.93
N ARG A 102 -0.11 4.70 16.81
CA ARG A 102 1.30 4.87 16.41
C ARG A 102 1.75 3.77 15.44
N TYR A 103 1.30 2.54 15.64
CA TYR A 103 1.63 1.44 14.75
C TYR A 103 1.01 1.64 13.35
N ILE A 104 -0.28 1.99 13.29
CA ILE A 104 -0.99 2.31 12.04
C ILE A 104 -0.26 3.43 11.29
N ASP A 105 0.04 4.53 11.98
CA ASP A 105 0.74 5.68 11.41
C ASP A 105 2.14 5.28 10.88
N GLY A 106 2.91 4.52 11.66
CA GLY A 106 4.25 4.05 11.28
C GLY A 106 4.24 3.15 10.04
N VAL A 107 3.27 2.22 9.96
CA VAL A 107 3.08 1.35 8.79
C VAL A 107 2.66 2.16 7.57
N ALA A 108 1.72 3.11 7.71
CA ALA A 108 1.27 3.97 6.64
C ALA A 108 2.41 4.85 6.09
N VAL A 109 3.19 5.50 6.98
CA VAL A 109 4.38 6.30 6.60
C VAL A 109 5.39 5.45 5.84
N SER A 110 5.68 4.24 6.33
CA SER A 110 6.58 3.30 5.66
C SER A 110 6.03 2.90 4.27
N GLY A 111 4.72 2.74 4.15
CA GLY A 111 4.03 2.45 2.89
C GLY A 111 4.22 3.56 1.87
N PHE A 112 4.03 4.82 2.27
CA PHE A 112 4.28 5.98 1.41
C PHE A 112 5.74 6.09 0.98
N ILE A 113 6.69 5.88 1.91
CA ILE A 113 8.12 5.91 1.58
C ILE A 113 8.46 4.85 0.52
N ASN A 114 7.90 3.65 0.65
CA ASN A 114 8.09 2.57 -0.33
C ASN A 114 7.47 2.92 -1.70
N LEU A 115 6.27 3.49 -1.72
CA LEU A 115 5.61 3.95 -2.95
C LEU A 115 6.46 5.01 -3.67
N LEU A 116 6.88 6.05 -2.95
CA LEU A 116 7.72 7.12 -3.47
C LEU A 116 9.07 6.60 -3.98
N THR A 117 9.66 5.62 -3.30
CA THR A 117 10.91 4.98 -3.73
C THR A 117 10.73 4.27 -5.08
N ARG A 118 9.63 3.53 -5.27
CA ARG A 118 9.33 2.88 -6.55
C ARG A 118 9.06 3.89 -7.66
N GLN A 119 8.27 4.93 -7.40
CA GLN A 119 8.02 6.01 -8.38
C GLN A 119 9.34 6.67 -8.81
N LYS A 120 10.23 6.97 -7.87
CA LYS A 120 11.57 7.50 -8.15
C LYS A 120 12.38 6.58 -9.07
N LEU A 121 12.41 5.28 -8.78
CA LEU A 121 13.13 4.30 -9.61
C LEU A 121 12.56 4.21 -11.02
N SER A 122 11.23 4.25 -11.16
CA SER A 122 10.54 4.27 -12.45
C SER A 122 10.90 5.51 -13.26
N LEU A 123 10.79 6.70 -12.67
CA LEU A 123 11.16 7.97 -13.31
C LEU A 123 12.64 8.02 -13.70
N GLN A 124 13.54 7.50 -12.85
CA GLN A 124 14.95 7.39 -13.20
C GLN A 124 15.21 6.43 -14.37
N ALA A 125 14.42 5.36 -14.51
CA ALA A 125 14.51 4.47 -15.66
C ALA A 125 14.05 5.17 -16.95
N VAL A 126 12.95 5.92 -16.89
CA VAL A 126 12.47 6.75 -18.02
C VAL A 126 13.52 7.80 -18.39
N LEU A 127 14.09 8.50 -17.41
CA LEU A 127 15.13 9.51 -17.64
C LEU A 127 16.34 8.94 -18.37
N ARG A 128 16.80 7.74 -18.00
CA ARG A 128 17.94 7.06 -18.67
C ARG A 128 17.66 6.72 -20.14
N GLN A 129 16.39 6.58 -20.52
CA GLN A 129 15.97 6.27 -21.89
C GLN A 129 15.58 7.54 -22.68
N THR A 130 15.54 8.70 -22.02
CA THR A 130 15.13 9.96 -22.66
C THR A 130 16.30 10.53 -23.47
N GLU A 131 16.03 10.90 -24.73
CA GLU A 131 17.01 11.53 -25.61
C GLU A 131 17.48 12.87 -25.06
N ALA A 132 18.79 13.15 -25.15
CA ALA A 132 19.37 14.39 -24.62
C ALA A 132 18.84 15.67 -25.29
N SER A 133 18.27 15.55 -26.49
CA SER A 133 17.62 16.64 -27.21
C SER A 133 16.24 17.00 -26.65
N ASP A 134 15.59 16.10 -25.90
CA ASP A 134 14.26 16.33 -25.30
C ASP A 134 14.38 17.04 -23.94
N SER A 135 14.87 18.28 -23.99
CA SER A 135 15.09 19.11 -22.81
C SER A 135 13.83 19.37 -21.98
N ALA A 136 12.66 19.45 -22.63
CA ALA A 136 11.39 19.64 -21.95
C ALA A 136 11.05 18.41 -21.10
N LYS A 137 11.15 17.20 -21.68
CA LYS A 137 10.84 15.98 -20.94
C LYS A 137 11.82 15.71 -19.80
N ILE A 138 13.10 15.97 -20.03
CA ILE A 138 14.13 15.88 -18.98
C ILE A 138 13.79 16.82 -17.81
N SER A 139 13.41 18.06 -18.11
CA SER A 139 13.06 19.04 -17.07
C SER A 139 11.83 18.64 -16.26
N GLU A 140 10.79 18.10 -16.92
CA GLU A 140 9.60 17.56 -16.24
C GLU A 140 9.97 16.43 -15.28
N ILE A 141 10.71 15.43 -15.74
CA ILE A 141 11.10 14.28 -14.92
C ILE A 141 11.97 14.72 -13.73
N GLN A 142 12.90 15.66 -13.95
CA GLN A 142 13.72 16.20 -12.87
C GLN A 142 12.88 16.93 -11.81
N LYS A 143 11.85 17.68 -12.22
CA LYS A 143 10.92 18.33 -11.30
C LYS A 143 10.16 17.30 -10.46
N GLU A 144 9.58 16.28 -11.09
CA GLU A 144 8.88 15.21 -10.37
C GLU A 144 9.79 14.46 -9.38
N LEU A 145 11.05 14.20 -9.76
CA LEU A 145 12.05 13.60 -8.87
C LEU A 145 12.35 14.47 -7.64
N MET A 146 12.38 15.79 -7.79
CA MET A 146 12.55 16.72 -6.68
C MET A 146 11.33 16.73 -5.75
N ASP A 147 10.12 16.74 -6.32
CA ASP A 147 8.87 16.72 -5.56
C ASP A 147 8.74 15.43 -4.73
N ILE A 148 9.11 14.28 -5.29
CA ILE A 148 9.19 13.00 -4.57
C ILE A 148 10.15 13.08 -3.38
N GLU A 149 11.34 13.65 -3.57
CA GLU A 149 12.33 13.75 -2.50
C GLU A 149 11.89 14.71 -1.38
N GLN A 150 11.21 15.81 -1.73
CA GLN A 150 10.61 16.71 -0.74
C GLN A 150 9.53 16.00 0.08
N ARG A 151 8.62 15.28 -0.57
CA ARG A 151 7.57 14.51 0.11
C ARG A 151 8.14 13.42 1.02
N ARG A 152 9.19 12.72 0.57
CA ARG A 152 9.89 11.71 1.37
C ARG A 152 10.51 12.31 2.64
N ARG A 153 11.14 13.49 2.55
CA ARG A 153 11.72 14.18 3.71
C ARG A 153 10.65 14.65 4.70
N ALA A 154 9.52 15.15 4.20
CA ALA A 154 8.40 15.55 5.04
C ALA A 154 7.86 14.37 5.88
N LEU A 155 7.82 13.16 5.29
CA LEU A 155 7.41 11.94 6.00
C LEU A 155 8.44 11.42 7.02
N GLN A 156 9.72 11.76 6.87
CA GLN A 156 10.79 11.32 7.77
C GLN A 156 11.13 12.31 8.89
N GLY A 157 10.80 13.59 8.69
CA GLY A 157 11.05 14.67 9.65
C GLY A 157 9.82 15.10 10.44
N GLY A 158 8.68 14.45 10.22
CA GLY A 158 7.44 14.62 11.00
C GLY A 158 7.38 13.75 12.24
#